data_AF-A0A4Q6GNH3-F1
#
_entry.id   AF-A0A4Q6GNH3-F1
#
_cell.length_a   1.000
_cell.length_b   1.000
_cell.length_c   1.000
_cell.angle_alpha   90.00
_cell.angle_beta   90.00
_cell.angle_gamma   90.00
#
_symmetry.space_group_name_H-M   'P 1'
#
loop_
_entity.id
_entity.type
_entity.pdbx_description
1 polymer ?
#
loop_
_entity_poly.entity_id
_entity_poly.type
_entity_poly.pdbx_seq_one_letter_code
_entity_poly.pdbx_strand_id
1 'polypeptide(L)'
;MGKCLKILMVVCLALVVAAPAGALGKRKKGGQLEAMQDAYAAAIRWGEFEQAWELVDPAYRQAHPMTELGFERYRQIEISGYGDRGSTMGEDGAVVRNIEIRVINRHTMAERTQRYREIWRWDAEAKRWWLVAGLPDLWNGE
;
A
#
# COMPACT_ATOMS: atom_id res chain seq x y z
N MET A 1 37.85 11.88 44.51
CA MET A 1 37.12 10.80 43.82
C MET A 1 35.75 11.20 43.22
N GLY A 2 35.17 12.37 43.50
CA GLY A 2 33.83 12.74 43.00
C GLY A 2 33.75 13.52 41.67
N LYS A 3 34.87 13.99 41.11
CA LYS A 3 34.89 14.80 39.87
C LYS A 3 35.09 13.96 38.60
N CYS A 4 35.92 12.91 38.64
CA CYS A 4 36.06 11.96 37.52
C CYS A 4 34.79 11.13 37.27
N LEU A 5 34.05 10.78 38.32
CA LEU A 5 32.81 10.00 38.18
C LEU A 5 31.69 10.81 37.50
N LYS A 6 31.65 12.13 37.73
CA LYS A 6 30.69 13.04 37.07
C LYS A 6 31.05 13.31 35.61
N ILE A 7 32.35 13.38 35.27
CA ILE A 7 32.80 13.53 33.88
C ILE A 7 32.53 12.24 33.09
N LEU A 8 32.71 11.07 33.71
CA LEU A 8 32.38 9.78 33.09
C LEU A 8 30.86 9.61 32.85
N MET A 9 30.03 10.12 33.76
CA MET A 9 28.57 10.09 33.62
C MET A 9 28.03 11.08 32.57
N VAL A 10 28.69 12.22 32.36
CA VAL A 10 28.31 13.20 31.31
C VAL A 10 28.71 12.72 29.91
N VAL A 11 29.80 11.96 29.77
CA VAL A 11 30.20 11.38 28.47
C VAL A 11 29.30 10.19 28.08
N CYS A 12 28.81 9.39 29.04
CA CYS A 12 27.89 8.30 28.74
C CYS A 12 26.46 8.74 28.37
N LEU A 13 26.04 9.97 28.71
CA LEU A 13 24.72 10.51 28.34
C LEU A 13 24.73 11.25 26.98
N ALA A 14 25.91 11.50 26.40
CA ALA A 14 26.05 12.10 25.07
C ALA A 14 26.04 11.07 23.92
N LEU A 15 25.92 9.78 24.24
CA LEU A 15 25.69 8.69 23.27
C LEU A 15 24.20 8.56 22.90
N VAL A 16 23.49 9.68 22.81
CA VAL A 16 22.17 9.75 22.16
C VAL A 16 22.38 9.62 20.66
N VAL A 17 22.48 8.36 20.24
CA VAL A 17 22.05 7.79 18.96
C VAL A 17 21.94 8.82 17.83
N ALA A 18 23.08 9.17 17.24
CA ALA A 18 23.12 9.72 15.89
C ALA A 18 22.76 8.60 14.91
N ALA A 19 21.47 8.25 14.83
CA ALA A 19 21.00 7.40 13.75
C ALA A 19 21.34 8.11 12.44
N PRO A 20 22.05 7.46 11.49
CA PRO A 20 22.34 8.10 10.22
C PRO A 20 21.01 8.53 9.58
N ALA A 21 20.91 9.78 9.13
CA ALA A 21 19.68 10.37 8.61
C ALA A 21 18.99 9.48 7.55
N GLY A 22 19.76 8.65 6.83
CA GLY A 22 19.26 7.64 5.89
C GLY A 22 18.40 6.53 6.52
N ALA A 23 18.69 6.09 7.75
CA ALA A 23 17.90 5.07 8.44
C ALA A 23 16.52 5.58 8.86
N LEU A 24 16.45 6.83 9.34
CA LEU A 24 15.18 7.49 9.68
C LEU A 24 14.32 7.70 8.44
N GLY A 25 14.92 8.14 7.33
CA GLY A 25 14.23 8.31 6.05
C GLY A 25 13.64 6.99 5.52
N LYS A 26 14.41 5.89 5.58
CA LYS A 26 13.93 4.56 5.18
C LYS A 26 12.75 4.08 6.04
N ARG A 27 12.84 4.23 7.37
CA ARG A 27 11.75 3.85 8.29
C ARG A 27 10.46 4.63 8.01
N LYS A 28 10.58 5.94 7.76
CA LYS A 28 9.43 6.79 7.40
C LYS A 28 8.77 6.34 6.10
N LYS A 29 9.55 6.07 5.05
CA LYS A 29 9.01 5.57 3.78
C LYS A 29 8.31 4.22 3.96
N GLY A 30 8.89 3.31 4.75
CA GLY A 30 8.29 2.01 5.06
C GLY A 30 6.94 2.13 5.77
N GLY A 31 6.86 2.94 6.83
CA GLY A 31 5.59 3.16 7.54
C GLY A 31 4.52 3.86 6.68
N GLN A 32 4.94 4.76 5.78
CA GLN A 32 4.00 5.35 4.82
C GLN A 32 3.50 4.34 3.79
N LEU A 33 4.36 3.41 3.33
CA LEU A 33 3.95 2.34 2.43
C LEU A 33 2.88 1.46 3.07
N GLU A 34 3.13 1.00 4.28
CA GLU A 34 2.20 0.18 5.07
C GLU A 34 0.85 0.89 5.22
N ALA A 35 0.85 2.18 5.60
CA ALA A 35 -0.38 2.95 5.71
C ALA A 35 -1.16 3.08 4.39
N MET A 36 -0.48 3.24 3.25
CA MET A 36 -1.16 3.30 1.94
C MET A 36 -1.70 1.93 1.51
N GLN A 37 -0.96 0.86 1.79
CA GLN A 37 -1.37 -0.52 1.52
C GLN A 37 -2.59 -0.91 2.36
N ASP A 38 -2.61 -0.53 3.63
CA ASP A 38 -3.75 -0.78 4.53
C ASP A 38 -4.97 0.03 4.10
N ALA A 39 -4.79 1.31 3.75
CA ALA A 39 -5.87 2.15 3.24
C ALA A 39 -6.48 1.57 1.95
N TYR A 40 -5.64 1.15 1.00
CA TYR A 40 -6.11 0.52 -0.23
C TYR A 40 -6.84 -0.79 0.05
N ALA A 41 -6.24 -1.67 0.88
CA ALA A 41 -6.84 -2.95 1.22
C ALA A 41 -8.18 -2.78 1.97
N ALA A 42 -8.29 -1.79 2.85
CA ALA A 42 -9.54 -1.46 3.53
C ALA A 42 -10.60 -0.97 2.54
N ALA A 43 -10.24 -0.04 1.65
CA ALA A 43 -11.16 0.48 0.64
C ALA A 43 -11.70 -0.65 -0.27
N ILE A 44 -10.83 -1.55 -0.74
CA ILE A 44 -11.27 -2.72 -1.53
C ILE A 44 -12.21 -3.62 -0.72
N ARG A 45 -11.84 -4.00 0.52
CA ARG A 45 -12.66 -4.88 1.37
C ARG A 45 -14.06 -4.32 1.62
N TRP A 46 -14.17 -3.01 1.80
CA TRP A 46 -15.45 -2.35 2.06
C TRP A 46 -16.19 -1.90 0.80
N GLY A 47 -15.67 -2.23 -0.39
CA GLY A 47 -16.29 -1.87 -1.66
C GLY A 47 -16.20 -0.38 -2.01
N GLU A 48 -15.28 0.35 -1.38
CA GLU A 48 -15.05 1.78 -1.56
C GLU A 48 -14.09 2.02 -2.75
N PHE A 49 -14.48 1.57 -3.94
CA PHE A 49 -13.61 1.54 -5.11
C PHE A 49 -13.21 2.93 -5.61
N GLU A 50 -14.06 3.93 -5.40
CA GLU A 50 -13.75 5.34 -5.65
C GLU A 50 -12.59 5.81 -4.75
N GLN A 51 -12.56 5.42 -3.47
CA GLN A 51 -11.47 5.75 -2.55
C GLN A 51 -10.19 4.98 -2.89
N ALA A 52 -10.32 3.71 -3.27
CA ALA A 52 -9.20 2.90 -3.76
C ALA A 52 -8.57 3.52 -5.03
N TRP A 53 -9.39 4.07 -5.93
CA TRP A 53 -8.93 4.71 -7.16
C TRP A 53 -8.08 5.94 -6.88
N GLU A 54 -8.34 6.71 -5.83
CA GLU A 54 -7.51 7.88 -5.48
C GLU A 54 -6.08 7.54 -5.04
N LEU A 55 -5.82 6.27 -4.68
CA LEU A 55 -4.48 5.76 -4.35
C LEU A 55 -3.71 5.28 -5.60
N VAL A 56 -4.37 5.21 -6.75
CA VAL A 56 -3.76 4.86 -8.04
C VAL A 56 -2.97 6.04 -8.59
N ASP A 57 -1.80 5.72 -9.14
CA ASP A 57 -0.86 6.69 -9.73
C ASP A 57 -1.58 7.62 -10.71
N PRO A 58 -1.46 8.95 -10.56
CA PRO A 58 -2.13 9.91 -11.43
C PRO A 58 -1.84 9.73 -12.93
N ALA A 59 -0.62 9.30 -13.30
CA ALA A 59 -0.30 9.04 -14.70
C ALA A 59 -1.06 7.83 -15.23
N TYR A 60 -1.22 6.77 -14.41
CA TYR A 60 -2.07 5.64 -14.76
C TYR A 60 -3.53 6.06 -14.93
N ARG A 61 -4.05 6.86 -14.00
CA ARG A 61 -5.45 7.35 -14.06
C ARG A 61 -5.72 8.23 -15.27
N GLN A 62 -4.76 9.06 -15.67
CA GLN A 62 -4.87 9.88 -16.88
C GLN A 62 -4.87 9.02 -18.15
N ALA A 63 -4.02 8.00 -18.21
CA ALA A 63 -3.97 7.07 -19.33
C ALA A 63 -5.18 6.11 -19.38
N HIS A 64 -5.77 5.79 -18.22
CA HIS A 64 -6.88 4.86 -18.07
C HIS A 64 -7.97 5.51 -17.20
N PRO A 65 -8.69 6.52 -17.73
CA PRO A 65 -9.69 7.23 -16.94
C PRO A 65 -10.80 6.26 -16.51
N MET A 66 -11.09 6.25 -15.22
CA MET A 66 -12.24 5.52 -14.68
C MET A 66 -13.51 6.26 -15.06
N THR A 67 -14.54 5.50 -15.44
CA THR A 67 -15.86 6.02 -15.79
C THR A 67 -16.86 5.73 -14.67
N GLU A 68 -17.95 6.48 -14.64
CA GLU A 68 -19.08 6.21 -13.74
C GLU A 68 -19.60 4.77 -13.92
N LEU A 69 -19.80 4.33 -15.17
CA LEU A 69 -20.18 2.95 -15.49
C LEU A 69 -19.16 1.92 -14.95
N GLY A 70 -17.87 2.26 -14.98
CA GLY A 70 -16.81 1.44 -14.39
C GLY A 70 -17.02 1.24 -12.89
N PHE A 71 -17.30 2.31 -12.15
CA PHE A 71 -17.62 2.23 -10.72
C PHE A 71 -18.94 1.49 -10.44
N GLU A 72 -19.98 1.70 -11.25
CA GLU A 72 -21.25 0.96 -11.12
C GLU A 72 -21.06 -0.55 -11.28
N ARG A 73 -20.12 -0.96 -12.14
CA ARG A 73 -19.77 -2.37 -12.31
C ARG A 73 -19.29 -2.95 -10.98
N TYR A 74 -18.39 -2.26 -10.27
CA TYR A 74 -17.91 -2.69 -8.96
C TYR A 74 -19.00 -2.81 -7.88
N ARG A 75 -20.11 -2.06 -7.98
CA ARG A 75 -21.24 -2.21 -7.05
C ARG A 75 -22.02 -3.52 -7.21
N GLN A 76 -21.79 -4.25 -8.30
CA GLN A 76 -22.40 -5.56 -8.58
C GLN A 76 -21.68 -6.71 -7.87
N ILE A 77 -20.56 -6.46 -7.20
CA ILE A 77 -19.81 -7.47 -6.46
C ILE A 77 -19.74 -7.13 -4.97
N GLU A 78 -19.43 -8.15 -4.18
CA GLU A 78 -19.10 -8.03 -2.76
C GLU A 78 -17.74 -8.68 -2.52
N ILE A 79 -16.91 -8.08 -1.66
CA ILE A 79 -15.60 -8.61 -1.32
C ILE A 79 -15.72 -9.41 -0.01
N SER A 80 -15.62 -10.74 -0.11
CA SER A 80 -15.65 -11.65 1.04
C SER A 80 -14.26 -11.88 1.64
N GLY A 81 -13.20 -11.50 0.94
CA GLY A 81 -11.82 -11.68 1.42
C GLY A 81 -10.79 -10.89 0.62
N TYR A 82 -9.73 -10.49 1.31
CA TYR A 82 -8.55 -9.85 0.73
C TYR A 82 -7.33 -10.25 1.55
N GLY A 83 -6.41 -11.00 0.94
CA GLY A 83 -5.24 -11.57 1.61
C GLY A 83 -3.95 -11.38 0.81
N ASP A 84 -2.89 -10.96 1.49
CA ASP A 84 -1.54 -10.89 0.93
C ASP A 84 -0.94 -12.30 0.83
N ARG A 85 -0.49 -12.68 -0.36
CA ARG A 85 0.14 -13.97 -0.67
C ARG A 85 1.66 -13.87 -0.83
N GLY A 86 2.23 -12.68 -0.66
CA GLY A 86 3.66 -12.45 -0.71
C GLY A 86 4.00 -11.06 -1.22
N SER A 87 5.03 -10.48 -0.63
CA SER A 87 5.57 -9.18 -0.96
C SER A 87 7.04 -9.29 -1.35
N THR A 88 7.48 -8.51 -2.33
CA THR A 88 8.88 -8.45 -2.77
C THR A 88 9.24 -7.01 -3.10
N MET A 89 10.46 -6.60 -2.76
CA MET A 89 11.00 -5.31 -3.15
C MET A 89 11.83 -5.49 -4.43
N GLY A 90 11.49 -4.74 -5.47
CA GLY A 90 12.24 -4.67 -6.72
C GLY A 90 13.55 -3.90 -6.56
N GLU A 91 14.45 -4.04 -7.53
CA GLU A 91 15.76 -3.37 -7.56
C GLU A 91 15.63 -1.85 -7.64
N ASP A 92 14.56 -1.36 -8.27
CA ASP A 92 14.16 0.04 -8.37
C ASP A 92 13.53 0.60 -7.08
N GLY A 93 13.38 -0.24 -6.05
CA GLY A 93 12.74 0.11 -4.79
C GLY A 93 11.21 0.11 -4.84
N ALA A 94 10.60 -0.33 -5.96
CA ALA A 94 9.17 -0.62 -5.99
C ALA A 94 8.85 -1.82 -5.11
N VAL A 95 7.65 -1.88 -4.56
CA VAL A 95 7.19 -3.02 -3.76
C VAL A 95 6.05 -3.70 -4.49
N VAL A 96 6.25 -4.97 -4.82
CA VAL A 96 5.27 -5.81 -5.51
C VAL A 96 4.59 -6.71 -4.50
N ARG A 97 3.26 -6.76 -4.51
CA ARG A 97 2.47 -7.68 -3.69
C ARG A 97 1.55 -8.52 -4.55
N ASN A 98 1.44 -9.79 -4.20
CA ASN A 98 0.47 -10.69 -4.81
C ASN A 98 -0.72 -10.83 -3.87
N ILE A 99 -1.86 -10.30 -4.27
CA ILE A 99 -3.07 -10.31 -3.48
C ILE A 99 -4.02 -11.37 -4.01
N GLU A 100 -4.65 -12.08 -3.08
CA GLU A 100 -5.82 -12.90 -3.34
C GLU A 100 -7.07 -12.15 -2.85
N ILE A 101 -8.03 -11.98 -3.74
CA ILE A 101 -9.31 -11.34 -3.46
C ILE A 101 -10.40 -12.40 -3.63
N ARG A 102 -11.27 -12.56 -2.65
CA ARG A 102 -12.49 -13.36 -2.79
C ARG A 102 -13.66 -12.44 -3.08
N VAL A 103 -14.39 -12.78 -4.14
CA VAL A 103 -15.39 -11.94 -4.76
C VAL A 103 -16.67 -12.74 -4.87
N ILE A 104 -17.77 -12.18 -4.39
CA ILE A 104 -19.12 -12.70 -4.55
C ILE A 104 -19.82 -11.85 -5.60
N ASN A 105 -20.37 -12.49 -6.63
CA ASN A 105 -21.29 -11.83 -7.55
C ASN A 105 -22.65 -11.68 -6.86
N ARG A 106 -23.15 -10.45 -6.70
CA ARG A 106 -24.38 -10.16 -5.94
C ARG A 106 -25.64 -10.69 -6.63
N HIS A 107 -25.59 -10.98 -7.93
CA HIS A 107 -26.73 -11.50 -8.69
C HIS A 107 -26.84 -13.01 -8.62
N THR A 108 -25.70 -13.71 -8.73
CA THR A 108 -25.66 -15.19 -8.80
C THR A 108 -25.34 -15.84 -7.46
N MET A 109 -24.85 -15.05 -6.48
CA MET A 109 -24.30 -15.51 -5.21
C MET A 109 -23.10 -16.47 -5.36
N ALA A 110 -22.48 -16.52 -6.55
CA ALA A 110 -21.29 -17.31 -6.79
C ALA A 110 -20.07 -16.60 -6.19
N GLU A 111 -19.29 -17.33 -5.40
CA GLU A 111 -18.01 -16.87 -4.88
C GLU A 111 -16.86 -17.41 -5.75
N ARG A 112 -15.87 -16.55 -6.00
CA ARG A 112 -14.64 -16.91 -6.71
C ARG A 112 -13.43 -16.19 -6.13
N THR A 113 -12.26 -16.71 -6.49
CA THR A 113 -10.98 -16.15 -6.10
C THR A 113 -10.29 -15.48 -7.28
N GLN A 114 -9.93 -14.21 -7.12
CA GLN A 114 -9.19 -13.41 -8.08
C GLN A 114 -7.78 -13.12 -7.57
N ARG A 115 -6.77 -13.34 -8.42
CA ARG A 115 -5.41 -12.85 -8.15
C ARG A 115 -5.26 -11.43 -8.67
N TYR A 116 -4.61 -10.59 -7.88
CA TYR A 116 -4.33 -9.21 -8.20
C TYR A 116 -2.88 -8.89 -7.84
N ARG A 117 -2.17 -8.19 -8.73
CA ARG A 117 -0.76 -7.83 -8.53
C ARG A 117 -0.68 -6.33 -8.27
N GLU A 118 -0.34 -5.98 -7.05
CA GLU A 118 -0.05 -4.60 -6.66
C GLU A 118 1.41 -4.28 -6.94
N ILE A 119 1.65 -3.09 -7.47
CA ILE A 119 2.99 -2.53 -7.62
C ILE A 119 2.95 -1.14 -7.01
N TRP A 120 3.72 -0.94 -5.96
CA TRP A 120 3.80 0.32 -5.22
C TRP A 120 5.11 1.02 -5.55
N ARG A 121 5.03 2.26 -6.02
CA ARG A 121 6.19 3.08 -6.39
C ARG A 121 6.30 4.29 -5.48
N TRP A 122 7.50 4.56 -4.97
CA TRP A 122 7.79 5.80 -4.26
C TRP A 122 7.88 6.98 -5.24
N ASP A 123 7.14 8.03 -4.96
CA ASP A 123 7.26 9.31 -5.62
C ASP A 123 8.08 10.28 -4.75
N ALA A 124 9.24 10.68 -5.25
CA ALA A 124 10.14 11.57 -4.52
C ALA A 124 9.63 13.02 -4.45
N GLU A 125 8.87 13.46 -5.46
CA GLU A 125 8.33 14.81 -5.56
C GLU A 125 7.09 14.94 -4.67
N ALA A 126 6.12 14.03 -4.83
CA ALA A 126 4.92 13.99 -4.01
C ALA A 126 5.17 13.45 -2.59
N LYS A 127 6.35 12.85 -2.33
CA LYS A 127 6.73 12.20 -1.07
C LYS A 127 5.67 11.20 -0.60
N ARG A 128 5.17 10.38 -1.52
CA ARG A 128 4.10 9.39 -1.29
C ARG A 128 4.32 8.15 -2.14
N TRP A 129 3.78 7.03 -1.69
CA TRP A 129 3.64 5.82 -2.49
C TRP A 129 2.37 5.84 -3.32
N TRP A 130 2.50 5.48 -4.59
CA TRP A 130 1.37 5.28 -5.50
C TRP A 130 1.27 3.83 -5.90
N LEU A 131 0.04 3.35 -6.04
CA LEU A 131 -0.23 2.09 -6.71
C LEU A 131 -0.15 2.33 -8.22
N VAL A 132 0.85 1.75 -8.88
CA VAL A 132 1.05 1.92 -10.34
C VAL A 132 0.29 0.89 -11.18
N ALA A 133 -0.57 0.11 -10.52
CA ALA A 133 -1.58 -0.74 -11.14
C ALA A 133 -2.96 -0.07 -11.01
N GLY A 134 -3.87 -0.32 -11.96
CA GLY A 134 -5.28 0.04 -11.81
C GLY A 134 -5.98 -0.80 -10.75
N LEU A 135 -7.28 -0.54 -10.53
CA LEU A 135 -8.13 -1.42 -9.73
C LEU A 135 -8.10 -2.86 -10.26
N PRO A 136 -8.32 -3.88 -9.40
CA PRO A 136 -8.39 -5.26 -9.85
C PRO A 136 -9.53 -5.45 -10.85
N ASP A 137 -9.27 -6.22 -11.91
CA ASP A 137 -10.35 -6.73 -12.76
C ASP A 137 -11.08 -7.86 -12.03
N LEU A 138 -12.28 -7.54 -11.53
CA LEU A 138 -13.14 -8.44 -10.77
C LEU A 138 -14.19 -9.13 -11.63
N TRP A 139 -13.96 -9.28 -12.93
CA TRP A 139 -14.82 -10.08 -13.82
C TRP A 139 -14.07 -11.12 -14.64
N ASN A 140 -12.74 -11.18 -14.51
CA ASN A 140 -11.96 -12.18 -15.24
C ASN A 140 -12.38 -13.60 -14.81
N GLY A 141 -12.89 -14.39 -15.76
CA GLY A 141 -13.43 -15.74 -15.54
C GLY A 141 -14.97 -15.85 -15.57
N GLU A 142 -15.70 -14.74 -15.77
CA GLU A 142 -17.09 -14.71 -16.26
C GLU A 142 -17.13 -14.54 -17.78
#